data_AF-A0A1J4W6D9-F1
#
_entry.id   AF-A0A1J4W6D9-F1
#
_cell.length_a   1.000
_cell.length_b   1.000
_cell.length_c   1.000
_cell.angle_alpha   90.00
_cell.angle_beta   90.00
_cell.angle_gamma   90.00
#
_symmetry.space_group_name_H-M   'P 1'
#
loop_
_entity.id
_entity.type
_entity.pdbx_description
1 polymer ?
#
loop_
_entity_poly.entity_id
_entity_poly.type
_entity_poly.pdbx_seq_one_letter_code
_entity_poly.pdbx_strand_id
1 'polypeptide(L)'
;MVLVSFVSSSGVLFSPKAGKIKAAGIGGGLQNPTNGTGVIHGNATGDGNGTVVRLPDLVIDYLNTSVYWYDGGGNGSNGTGEWRADVGAYVRNIGQGKATASRTGFVVTNFQSRYILTPALNPGQGVFVEDVYTNILNDTAYLFNATADGRFQIRESNENNNDKSTSFFV
;
A
#
# COMPACT_ATOMS: atom_id res chain seq x y z
N MET A 1 51.07 -10.45 -10.00
CA MET A 1 49.91 -10.17 -9.13
C MET A 1 48.71 -10.81 -9.81
N VAL A 2 48.33 -12.00 -9.35
CA VAL A 2 47.43 -12.91 -10.08
C VAL A 2 46.00 -12.72 -9.57
N LEU A 3 45.11 -12.44 -10.51
CA LEU A 3 43.66 -12.46 -10.34
C LEU A 3 43.23 -13.92 -10.16
N VAL A 4 42.63 -14.26 -9.01
CA VAL A 4 42.02 -15.58 -8.79
C VAL A 4 40.53 -15.39 -8.63
N SER A 5 39.80 -15.70 -9.70
CA SER A 5 38.35 -15.90 -9.71
C SER A 5 38.04 -17.30 -9.20
N PHE A 6 37.12 -17.41 -8.23
CA PHE A 6 36.55 -18.70 -7.82
C PHE A 6 35.11 -18.81 -8.32
N VAL A 7 34.91 -19.71 -9.28
CA VAL A 7 33.64 -20.37 -9.52
C VAL A 7 33.56 -21.51 -8.51
N SER A 8 32.51 -21.55 -7.68
CA SER A 8 32.18 -22.73 -6.88
C SER A 8 30.86 -23.29 -7.41
N SER A 9 30.98 -24.46 -8.04
CA SER A 9 29.88 -25.36 -8.36
C SER A 9 29.70 -26.38 -7.23
N SER A 10 28.44 -26.76 -7.04
CA SER A 10 27.96 -28.08 -6.60
C SER A 10 28.19 -28.55 -5.16
N GLY A 11 27.05 -28.83 -4.51
CA GLY A 11 26.87 -30.08 -3.74
C GLY A 11 26.70 -29.92 -2.24
N VAL A 12 25.46 -29.91 -1.76
CA VAL A 12 25.19 -30.31 -0.38
C VAL A 12 25.00 -31.83 -0.38
N LEU A 13 26.04 -32.51 0.10
CA LEU A 13 26.14 -33.96 0.24
C LEU A 13 25.40 -34.39 1.53
N PHE A 14 24.31 -35.14 1.40
CA PHE A 14 23.67 -35.80 2.54
C PHE A 14 24.51 -37.00 3.00
N SER A 15 24.83 -37.07 4.30
CA SER A 15 25.38 -38.28 4.94
C SER A 15 24.26 -39.04 5.66
N PRO A 16 24.07 -40.36 5.44
CA PRO A 16 23.01 -41.12 6.11
C PRO A 16 23.52 -41.69 7.44
N LYS A 17 22.79 -41.44 8.53
CA LYS A 17 22.81 -42.32 9.70
C LYS A 17 21.42 -42.95 9.84
N ALA A 18 21.39 -44.26 9.62
CA ALA A 18 20.19 -45.09 9.61
C ALA A 18 19.45 -45.03 10.95
N GLY A 19 18.33 -44.30 10.97
CA GLY A 19 17.25 -44.46 11.93
C GLY A 19 16.03 -44.97 11.16
N LYS A 20 15.50 -46.13 11.54
CA LYS A 20 14.38 -46.80 10.87
C LYS A 20 13.15 -45.88 10.85
N ILE A 21 12.79 -45.33 9.69
CA ILE A 21 11.45 -44.74 9.48
C ILE A 21 10.50 -45.91 9.25
N LYS A 22 9.62 -46.16 10.23
CA LYS A 22 8.53 -47.12 10.10
C LYS A 22 7.57 -46.60 9.01
N ALA A 23 7.53 -47.30 7.89
CA ALA A 23 6.47 -47.16 6.92
C ALA A 23 5.16 -47.69 7.52
N ALA A 24 4.18 -46.82 7.71
CA ALA A 24 2.77 -47.19 7.72
C ALA A 24 2.23 -46.85 6.34
N GLY A 25 2.18 -47.85 5.46
CA GLY A 25 1.69 -47.67 4.10
C GLY A 25 0.18 -47.58 4.06
N ILE A 26 -0.36 -46.84 3.09
CA ILE A 26 -1.38 -47.33 2.15
C ILE A 26 -1.24 -46.58 0.82
N GLY A 27 -0.95 -47.33 -0.24
CA GLY A 27 -1.38 -47.16 -1.64
C GLY A 27 -1.40 -45.78 -2.32
N GLY A 28 -0.56 -45.65 -3.37
CA GLY A 28 -1.03 -45.17 -4.67
C GLY A 28 -0.41 -43.88 -5.22
N GLY A 29 0.46 -44.03 -6.22
CA GLY A 29 0.64 -43.02 -7.27
C GLY A 29 1.85 -42.09 -7.15
N LEU A 30 3.02 -42.57 -7.59
CA LEU A 30 3.97 -41.69 -8.27
C LEU A 30 3.29 -41.18 -9.55
N GLN A 31 2.94 -39.90 -9.62
CA GLN A 31 2.64 -39.22 -10.90
C GLN A 31 3.73 -38.20 -11.22
N ASN A 32 4.29 -38.38 -12.42
CA ASN A 32 5.34 -37.63 -13.09
C ASN A 32 4.86 -36.19 -13.46
N PRO A 33 5.76 -35.21 -13.68
CA PRO A 33 5.48 -33.78 -13.63
C PRO A 33 4.92 -33.26 -14.94
N THR A 34 4.00 -32.30 -14.85
CA THR A 34 3.55 -31.52 -16.01
C THR A 34 3.54 -30.03 -15.68
N ASN A 35 4.53 -29.36 -16.29
CA ASN A 35 4.50 -28.03 -16.87
C ASN A 35 3.89 -26.88 -16.05
N GLY A 36 4.78 -26.04 -15.53
CA GLY A 36 4.45 -24.69 -15.13
C GLY A 36 5.62 -24.05 -14.41
N THR A 37 6.54 -23.46 -15.17
CA THR A 37 7.53 -22.49 -14.68
C THR A 37 6.81 -21.40 -13.87
N GLY A 38 6.87 -21.53 -12.55
CA GLY A 38 6.40 -20.53 -11.60
C GLY A 38 7.44 -20.42 -10.50
N VAL A 39 8.41 -19.55 -10.72
CA VAL A 39 9.36 -19.11 -9.70
C VAL A 39 8.52 -18.59 -8.52
N ILE A 40 8.49 -19.33 -7.41
CA ILE A 40 7.89 -18.83 -6.15
C ILE A 40 8.89 -17.83 -5.56
N HIS A 41 8.82 -16.59 -6.04
CA HIS A 41 9.34 -15.44 -5.31
C HIS A 41 8.21 -14.88 -4.48
N GLY A 42 8.03 -15.45 -3.30
CA GLY A 42 7.18 -14.89 -2.26
C GLY A 42 7.81 -15.22 -0.93
N ASN A 43 8.18 -14.20 -0.17
CA ASN A 43 8.52 -14.29 1.25
C ASN A 43 7.27 -14.78 2.01
N ALA A 44 6.96 -16.06 1.88
CA ALA A 44 5.91 -16.71 2.62
C ALA A 44 6.50 -17.10 3.97
N THR A 45 6.26 -16.29 4.99
CA THR A 45 6.20 -16.82 6.36
C THR A 45 4.97 -17.73 6.43
N GLY A 46 5.10 -18.93 5.88
CA GLY A 46 4.05 -19.94 5.83
C GLY A 46 3.96 -20.66 7.16
N ASP A 47 2.76 -20.68 7.72
CA ASP A 47 2.34 -21.48 8.86
C ASP A 47 2.18 -22.96 8.47
N GLY A 48 3.21 -23.59 7.89
CA GLY A 48 3.33 -25.05 7.73
C GLY A 48 2.20 -25.79 6.99
N ASN A 49 1.17 -25.10 6.50
CA ASN A 49 -0.04 -25.66 5.94
C ASN A 49 -0.46 -24.92 4.66
N GLY A 50 0.47 -24.76 3.71
CA GLY A 50 0.22 -24.51 2.29
C GLY A 50 -0.68 -23.32 1.89
N THR A 51 -1.13 -22.49 2.83
CA THR A 51 -2.09 -21.42 2.57
C THR A 51 -1.29 -20.18 2.22
N VAL A 52 -1.26 -19.82 0.95
CA VAL A 52 -0.63 -18.57 0.51
C VAL A 52 -1.42 -17.41 1.12
N VAL A 53 -0.83 -16.77 2.13
CA VAL A 53 -1.38 -15.54 2.72
C VAL A 53 -1.31 -14.44 1.67
N ARG A 54 -2.48 -14.04 1.16
CA ARG A 54 -2.60 -12.91 0.23
C ARG A 54 -2.78 -11.63 1.03
N LEU A 55 -1.77 -10.77 1.02
CA LEU A 55 -1.80 -9.49 1.70
C LEU A 55 -2.38 -8.39 0.78
N PRO A 56 -3.12 -7.42 1.33
CA PRO A 56 -3.42 -6.17 0.62
C PRO A 56 -2.14 -5.35 0.41
N ASP A 57 -2.24 -4.35 -0.46
CA ASP A 57 -1.15 -3.40 -0.76
C ASP A 57 -1.81 -2.10 -1.21
N LEU A 58 -1.89 -1.12 -0.32
CA LEU A 58 -2.57 0.15 -0.51
C LEU A 58 -1.59 1.20 -1.01
N VAL A 59 -1.93 1.82 -2.14
CA VAL A 59 -1.16 2.90 -2.73
C VAL A 59 -2.02 4.13 -2.97
N ILE A 60 -1.38 5.29 -3.09
CA ILE A 60 -1.99 6.51 -3.60
C ILE A 60 -1.64 6.66 -5.08
N ASP A 61 -2.62 6.47 -5.97
CA ASP A 61 -2.37 6.58 -7.42
C ASP A 61 -2.18 8.03 -7.85
N TYR A 62 -3.03 8.94 -7.37
CA TYR A 62 -2.94 10.36 -7.66
C TYR A 62 -3.52 11.20 -6.53
N LEU A 63 -3.09 12.46 -6.51
CA LEU A 63 -3.63 13.51 -5.66
C LEU A 63 -4.41 14.49 -6.53
N ASN A 64 -5.47 15.05 -5.97
CA ASN A 64 -6.22 16.14 -6.57
C ASN A 64 -6.26 17.30 -5.57
N THR A 65 -6.12 18.52 -6.07
CA THR A 65 -6.19 19.74 -5.29
C THR A 65 -6.91 20.79 -6.12
N SER A 66 -7.93 21.43 -5.55
CA SER A 66 -8.67 22.52 -6.16
C SER A 66 -8.79 23.67 -5.17
N VAL A 67 -8.32 24.85 -5.54
CA VAL A 67 -8.39 26.05 -4.70
C VAL A 67 -9.46 26.98 -5.25
N TYR A 68 -10.32 27.52 -4.39
CA TYR A 68 -11.41 28.40 -4.80
C TYR A 68 -11.74 29.43 -3.73
N TRP A 69 -12.30 30.56 -4.17
CA TRP A 69 -12.87 31.57 -3.29
C TRP A 69 -14.28 31.17 -2.87
N TYR A 70 -14.54 31.16 -1.56
CA TYR A 70 -15.86 30.93 -0.98
C TYR A 70 -16.43 32.25 -0.45
N ASP A 71 -17.58 32.67 -0.98
CA ASP A 71 -18.19 33.98 -0.72
C ASP A 71 -19.11 34.01 0.52
N GLY A 72 -19.20 32.93 1.29
CA GLY A 72 -20.01 32.87 2.51
C GLY A 72 -21.52 32.67 2.26
N GLY A 73 -21.97 32.50 1.02
CA GLY A 73 -23.37 32.20 0.68
C GLY A 73 -24.38 33.32 0.95
N GLY A 74 -23.92 34.55 1.24
CA GLY A 74 -24.79 35.69 1.52
C GLY A 74 -25.23 36.42 0.25
N ASN A 75 -26.50 36.27 -0.14
CA ASN A 75 -27.12 37.08 -1.19
C ASN A 75 -27.12 38.57 -0.78
N GLY A 76 -26.11 39.32 -1.22
CA GLY A 76 -26.17 40.78 -1.28
C GLY A 76 -25.62 41.58 -0.08
N SER A 77 -24.57 41.15 0.63
CA SER A 77 -23.92 42.05 1.61
C SER A 77 -22.43 41.77 1.78
N ASN A 78 -21.56 42.68 1.29
CA ASN A 78 -20.14 42.89 1.66
C ASN A 78 -19.38 41.67 2.21
N GLY A 79 -19.27 40.61 1.41
CA GLY A 79 -18.84 39.29 1.91
C GLY A 79 -17.39 39.25 2.39
N THR A 80 -17.21 38.86 3.66
CA THR A 80 -15.96 38.36 4.24
C THR A 80 -15.68 36.95 3.71
N GLY A 81 -15.43 36.82 2.42
CA GLY A 81 -15.11 35.53 1.81
C GLY A 81 -13.74 35.01 2.28
N GLU A 82 -13.49 33.73 1.99
CA GLU A 82 -12.23 33.07 2.31
C GLU A 82 -11.78 32.19 1.16
N TRP A 83 -10.46 31.99 1.01
CA TRP A 83 -9.95 30.94 0.13
C TRP A 83 -10.08 29.58 0.83
N ARG A 84 -10.51 28.58 0.05
CA ARG A 84 -10.60 27.18 0.46
C ARG A 84 -9.84 26.30 -0.51
N ALA A 85 -9.47 25.11 -0.04
CA ALA A 85 -8.90 24.07 -0.87
C ALA A 85 -9.63 22.74 -0.65
N ASP A 86 -10.20 22.19 -1.71
CA ASP A 86 -10.61 20.80 -1.75
C ASP A 86 -9.37 19.96 -2.10
N VAL A 87 -9.07 18.98 -1.26
CA VAL A 87 -7.96 18.05 -1.49
C VAL A 87 -8.47 16.63 -1.48
N GLY A 88 -7.85 15.77 -2.28
CA GLY A 88 -8.20 14.36 -2.26
C GLY A 88 -7.10 13.47 -2.78
N ALA A 89 -7.23 12.20 -2.45
CA ALA A 89 -6.31 11.16 -2.84
C ALA A 89 -7.07 9.93 -3.31
N TYR A 90 -6.67 9.38 -4.46
CA TYR A 90 -7.21 8.12 -4.93
C TYR A 90 -6.39 6.97 -4.36
N VAL A 91 -6.99 6.26 -3.41
CA VAL A 91 -6.40 5.09 -2.74
C VAL A 91 -6.79 3.85 -3.53
N ARG A 92 -5.84 2.97 -3.84
CA ARG A 92 -6.11 1.70 -4.53
C ARG A 92 -5.42 0.54 -3.84
N ASN A 93 -6.09 -0.60 -3.77
CA ASN A 93 -5.48 -1.86 -3.35
C ASN A 93 -4.89 -2.59 -4.56
N ILE A 94 -3.56 -2.56 -4.71
CA ILE A 94 -2.83 -3.29 -5.76
C ILE A 94 -2.43 -4.71 -5.33
N GLY A 95 -2.68 -5.04 -4.07
CA GLY A 95 -2.35 -6.33 -3.48
C GLY A 95 -3.31 -7.44 -3.90
N GLN A 96 -3.03 -8.64 -3.41
CA GLN A 96 -3.82 -9.84 -3.70
C GLN A 96 -4.83 -10.16 -2.59
N GLY A 97 -4.68 -9.53 -1.42
CA GLY A 97 -5.58 -9.64 -0.28
C GLY A 97 -6.58 -8.49 -0.19
N LYS A 98 -7.67 -8.69 0.54
CA LYS A 98 -8.63 -7.63 0.85
C LYS A 98 -8.05 -6.72 1.94
N ALA A 99 -8.06 -5.41 1.71
CA ALA A 99 -7.81 -4.41 2.73
C ALA A 99 -9.07 -4.23 3.58
N THR A 100 -8.93 -4.24 4.91
CA THR A 100 -10.02 -3.83 5.79
C THR A 100 -10.18 -2.31 5.76
N ALA A 101 -11.17 -1.75 6.46
CA ALA A 101 -11.30 -0.29 6.51
C ALA A 101 -10.17 0.31 7.36
N SER A 102 -9.58 1.42 6.89
CA SER A 102 -8.47 2.13 7.54
C SER A 102 -8.64 3.65 7.45
N ARG A 103 -7.56 4.40 7.69
CA ARG A 103 -7.54 5.87 7.60
C ARG A 103 -6.50 6.34 6.59
N THR A 104 -6.90 7.10 5.58
CA THR A 104 -5.94 7.88 4.80
C THR A 104 -5.54 9.11 5.60
N GLY A 105 -4.24 9.27 5.82
CA GLY A 105 -3.67 10.44 6.50
C GLY A 105 -3.46 11.58 5.51
N PHE A 106 -3.96 12.77 5.81
CA PHE A 106 -3.69 14.00 5.07
C PHE A 106 -2.88 14.96 5.93
N VAL A 107 -1.77 15.44 5.38
CA VAL A 107 -0.91 16.45 5.98
C VAL A 107 -0.77 17.61 4.99
N VAL A 108 -1.32 18.76 5.36
CA VAL A 108 -1.19 20.00 4.60
C VAL A 108 -0.39 20.99 5.44
N THR A 109 0.56 21.68 4.81
CA THR A 109 1.43 22.68 5.49
C THR A 109 0.59 23.69 6.28
N ASN A 110 0.99 23.98 7.52
CA ASN A 110 0.30 24.87 8.47
C ASN A 110 -1.07 24.38 8.98
N PHE A 111 -1.50 23.18 8.62
CA PHE A 111 -2.71 22.57 9.17
C PHE A 111 -2.39 21.33 10.01
N GLN A 112 -3.30 21.01 10.93
CA GLN A 112 -3.23 19.77 11.71
C GLN A 112 -3.44 18.57 10.79
N SER A 113 -2.75 17.47 11.07
CA SER A 113 -2.95 16.21 10.36
C SER A 113 -4.37 15.71 10.51
N ARG A 114 -4.95 15.19 9.41
CA ARG A 114 -6.30 14.64 9.37
C ARG A 114 -6.29 13.19 8.94
N TYR A 115 -7.28 12.43 9.37
CA TYR A 115 -7.38 10.98 9.14
C TYR A 115 -8.77 10.62 8.65
N ILE A 116 -8.94 10.55 7.33
CA ILE A 116 -10.23 10.35 6.68
C ILE A 116 -10.49 8.86 6.49
N LEU A 117 -11.75 8.43 6.59
CA LEU A 117 -12.10 7.01 6.45
C LEU A 117 -11.80 6.51 5.04
N THR A 118 -11.06 5.42 4.94
CA THR A 118 -10.92 4.63 3.72
C THR A 118 -11.73 3.35 3.91
N PRO A 119 -12.79 3.11 3.11
CA PRO A 119 -13.55 1.88 3.20
C PRO A 119 -12.68 0.66 2.88
N ALA A 120 -13.18 -0.54 3.21
CA ALA A 120 -12.52 -1.77 2.83
C ALA A 120 -12.43 -1.90 1.29
N LEU A 121 -11.27 -2.30 0.77
CA LEU A 121 -11.01 -2.43 -0.67
C LEU A 121 -10.63 -3.86 -1.01
N ASN A 122 -11.39 -4.50 -1.91
CA ASN A 122 -10.97 -5.76 -2.51
C ASN A 122 -9.76 -5.53 -3.45
N PRO A 123 -9.02 -6.59 -3.82
CA PRO A 123 -7.95 -6.50 -4.81
C PRO A 123 -8.39 -5.75 -6.08
N GLY A 124 -7.57 -4.79 -6.51
CA GLY A 124 -7.80 -3.95 -7.69
C GLY A 124 -8.81 -2.81 -7.50
N GLN A 125 -9.56 -2.76 -6.40
CA GLN A 125 -10.50 -1.67 -6.13
C GLN A 125 -9.77 -0.42 -5.64
N GLY A 126 -10.34 0.74 -5.97
CA GLY A 126 -9.91 2.03 -5.42
C GLY A 126 -11.07 2.91 -5.04
N VAL A 127 -10.76 3.97 -4.31
CA VAL A 127 -11.70 4.95 -3.79
C VAL A 127 -11.03 6.31 -3.75
N PHE A 128 -11.80 7.35 -4.07
CA PHE A 128 -11.37 8.72 -3.89
C PHE A 128 -11.76 9.18 -2.48
N VAL A 129 -10.77 9.58 -1.69
CA VAL A 129 -10.95 10.11 -0.34
C VAL A 129 -10.67 11.60 -0.39
N GLU A 130 -11.57 12.43 0.14
CA GLU A 130 -11.53 13.89 0.01
C GLU A 130 -11.72 14.59 1.35
N ASP A 131 -11.25 15.84 1.42
CA ASP A 131 -11.42 16.74 2.56
C ASP A 131 -11.32 18.21 2.12
N VAL A 132 -11.82 19.11 2.94
CA VAL A 132 -11.84 20.56 2.67
C VAL A 132 -11.04 21.32 3.73
N TYR A 133 -10.14 22.18 3.27
CA TYR A 133 -9.36 23.11 4.08
C TYR A 133 -9.88 24.53 3.87
N THR A 134 -10.14 25.23 4.98
CA THR A 134 -10.59 26.63 4.99
C THR A 134 -9.44 27.55 5.41
N ASN A 135 -9.63 28.88 5.32
CA ASN A 135 -8.59 29.86 5.63
C ASN A 135 -7.26 29.63 4.88
N ILE A 136 -7.33 29.25 3.61
CA ILE A 136 -6.15 29.24 2.75
C ILE A 136 -5.69 30.70 2.55
N LEU A 137 -4.38 30.92 2.59
CA LEU A 137 -3.79 32.24 2.40
C LEU A 137 -3.41 32.42 0.94
N ASN A 138 -3.73 33.59 0.38
CA ASN A 138 -3.25 33.97 -0.95
C ASN A 138 -1.71 34.05 -0.97
N ASP A 139 -1.10 33.86 -2.12
CA ASP A 139 0.35 33.93 -2.36
C ASP A 139 1.17 32.98 -1.44
N THR A 140 0.55 31.91 -0.94
CA THR A 140 1.19 30.92 -0.07
C THR A 140 1.21 29.56 -0.75
N ALA A 141 2.39 28.94 -0.80
CA ALA A 141 2.55 27.57 -1.28
C ALA A 141 2.30 26.57 -0.15
N TYR A 142 1.50 25.55 -0.43
CA TYR A 142 1.16 24.47 0.50
C TYR A 142 1.71 23.15 -0.04
N LEU A 143 2.44 22.41 0.81
CA LEU A 143 2.74 21.00 0.57
C LEU A 143 1.57 20.16 1.10
N PHE A 144 1.03 19.29 0.25
CA PHE A 144 0.04 18.27 0.59
C PHE A 144 0.67 16.88 0.45
N ASN A 145 0.73 16.15 1.55
CA ASN A 145 1.08 14.73 1.60
C ASN A 145 -0.16 13.91 1.98
N ALA A 146 -0.39 12.82 1.25
CA ALA A 146 -1.36 11.81 1.61
C ALA A 146 -0.65 10.47 1.84
N THR A 147 -1.11 9.72 2.83
CA THR A 147 -0.63 8.35 3.13
C THR A 147 -1.82 7.40 3.22
N ALA A 148 -1.88 6.40 2.36
CA ALA A 148 -2.81 5.30 2.49
C ALA A 148 -2.51 4.52 3.78
N ASP A 149 -3.55 4.16 4.54
CA ASP A 149 -3.38 3.59 5.88
C ASP A 149 -2.41 4.39 6.77
N GLY A 150 -2.57 5.72 6.83
CA GLY A 150 -1.68 6.63 7.57
C GLY A 150 -1.64 6.41 9.10
N ARG A 151 -2.34 5.40 9.62
CA ARG A 151 -2.26 4.93 11.03
C ARG A 151 -1.65 3.54 11.17
N PHE A 152 -1.16 2.93 10.08
CA PHE A 152 -0.53 1.61 10.06
C PHE A 152 -1.44 0.53 10.69
N GLN A 153 -2.71 0.52 10.30
CA GLN A 153 -3.74 -0.37 10.82
C GLN A 153 -3.81 -1.71 10.07
N ILE A 154 -3.30 -1.74 8.83
CA ILE A 154 -3.34 -2.88 7.94
C ILE A 154 -1.91 -3.35 7.72
N ARG A 155 -1.68 -4.65 7.84
CA ARG A 155 -0.43 -5.25 7.39
C ARG A 155 -0.51 -5.48 5.89
N GLU A 156 0.42 -4.91 5.15
CA GLU A 156 0.44 -4.92 3.69
C GLU A 156 1.62 -5.75 3.16
N SER A 157 1.62 -6.06 1.86
CA SER A 157 2.79 -6.70 1.22
C SER A 157 3.96 -5.75 1.04
N ASN A 158 3.69 -4.45 0.98
CA ASN A 158 4.67 -3.38 0.92
C ASN A 158 4.13 -2.20 1.72
N GLU A 159 4.91 -1.69 2.67
CA GLU A 159 4.54 -0.56 3.54
C GLU A 159 5.19 0.75 3.06
N ASN A 160 5.99 0.69 1.99
CA ASN A 160 6.85 1.79 1.53
C ASN A 160 6.33 2.46 0.24
N ASN A 161 5.09 2.20 -0.15
CA ASN A 161 4.46 2.73 -1.37
C ASN A 161 3.11 3.41 -1.08
N ASN A 162 2.87 3.74 0.18
CA ASN A 162 1.60 4.24 0.67
C ASN A 162 1.51 5.76 0.58
N ASP A 163 2.63 6.46 0.38
CA ASP A 163 2.68 7.93 0.40
C ASP A 163 2.75 8.56 -1.00
N LYS A 164 2.14 9.74 -1.12
CA LYS A 164 2.30 10.62 -2.27
C LYS A 164 2.23 12.07 -1.82
N SER A 165 2.98 12.94 -2.50
CA SER A 165 2.99 14.39 -2.21
C SER A 165 2.78 15.22 -3.46
N THR A 166 2.18 16.39 -3.29
CA THR A 166 2.05 17.45 -4.31
C THR A 166 2.09 18.81 -3.62
N SER A 167 2.29 19.88 -4.38
CA SER A 167 2.11 21.25 -3.89
C SER A 167 0.95 21.93 -4.59
N PHE A 168 0.28 22.84 -3.89
CA PHE A 168 -0.72 23.74 -4.47
C PHE A 168 -0.50 25.16 -3.95
N PHE A 169 -1.00 26.14 -4.69
CA PHE A 169 -0.94 27.57 -4.36
C PHE A 169 -2.24 28.23 -4.79
N VAL A 170 -2.54 29.38 -4.19
CA VAL A 170 -3.61 30.30 -4.63
C VAL A 170 -3.06 31.21 -5.71
#